data_AF-A0AAX0I1T3-F1
#
_entry.id   AF-A0AAX0I1T3-F1
#
_cell.length_a   1.000
_cell.length_b   1.000
_cell.length_c   1.000
_cell.angle_alpha   90.00
_cell.angle_beta   90.00
_cell.angle_gamma   90.00
#
_symmetry.space_group_name_H-M   'P 1'
#
loop_
_entity.id
_entity.type
_entity.pdbx_description
1 polymer ?
#
loop_
_entity_poly.entity_id
_entity_poly.type
_entity_poly.pdbx_seq_one_letter_code
_entity_poly.pdbx_strand_id
1 'polypeptide(L)'
;MHVERTRHVDCSAPDASGALEDAYEYEYDIYRFVDGERCLIARSYIDTPSEAHFLSIEIAGKSRLLKDADLPDPVWLFARAQLRREGKLQLCWLSGRDNGYEPVPADSTSLE
;
A
#
# COMPACT_ATOMS: atom_id res chain seq x y z
N MET A 1 -5.70 12.41 11.97
CA MET A 1 -5.05 11.52 11.00
C MET A 1 -3.61 11.93 10.78
N HIS A 2 -2.70 10.97 10.70
CA HIS A 2 -1.31 11.18 10.27
C HIS A 2 -0.87 10.00 9.38
N VAL A 3 0.25 10.19 8.70
CA VAL A 3 0.88 9.16 7.86
C VAL A 3 2.31 8.91 8.34
N GLU A 4 2.66 7.65 8.46
CA GLU A 4 4.04 7.20 8.68
C GLU A 4 4.51 6.51 7.40
N ARG A 5 5.76 6.76 6.99
CA ARG A 5 6.40 6.09 5.85
C ARG A 5 7.72 5.49 6.30
N THR A 6 7.88 4.19 6.12
CA THR A 6 9.12 3.46 6.42
C THR A 6 9.67 2.84 5.16
N ARG A 7 10.97 3.04 4.90
CA ARG A 7 11.70 2.43 3.80
C ARG A 7 12.15 1.02 4.21
N HIS A 8 11.89 0.05 3.35
CA HIS A 8 12.31 -1.34 3.50
C HIS A 8 13.16 -1.75 2.29
N VAL A 9 14.18 -2.57 2.57
CA VAL A 9 15.01 -3.27 1.59
C VAL A 9 14.95 -4.74 1.97
N ASP A 10 14.47 -5.57 1.06
CA ASP A 10 14.37 -7.02 1.24
C ASP A 10 15.30 -7.71 0.23
N CYS A 11 16.33 -8.36 0.74
CA CYS A 11 17.33 -9.05 -0.07
C CYS A 11 17.30 -10.54 0.25
N SER A 12 17.29 -11.39 -0.78
CA SER A 12 17.55 -12.82 -0.60
C SER A 12 18.91 -13.04 0.07
N ALA A 13 18.98 -14.06 0.94
CA ALA A 13 20.26 -14.51 1.47
C ALA A 13 21.16 -15.04 0.33
N PRO A 14 22.48 -14.80 0.39
CA PRO A 14 23.41 -15.47 -0.52
C PRO A 14 23.32 -16.98 -0.34
N ASP A 15 23.57 -17.72 -1.42
CA ASP A 15 23.58 -19.18 -1.35
C ASP A 15 24.78 -19.71 -0.53
N ALA A 16 24.88 -21.03 -0.39
CA ALA A 16 25.93 -21.67 0.39
C ALA A 16 27.36 -21.42 -0.12
N SER A 17 27.51 -20.93 -1.37
CA SER A 17 28.78 -20.54 -1.97
C SER A 17 29.09 -19.04 -1.80
N GLY A 18 28.15 -18.27 -1.27
CA GLY A 18 28.21 -16.81 -1.21
C GLY A 18 27.79 -16.14 -2.53
N ALA A 19 27.30 -16.91 -3.51
CA ALA A 19 26.86 -16.39 -4.78
C ALA A 19 25.42 -15.87 -4.68
N LEU A 20 25.14 -14.86 -5.52
CA LEU A 20 23.89 -14.12 -5.58
C LEU A 20 23.17 -14.40 -6.92
N GLU A 21 23.37 -15.60 -7.52
CA GLU A 21 22.87 -15.89 -8.88
C GLU A 21 21.34 -15.74 -9.01
N ASP A 22 20.59 -15.99 -7.93
CA ASP A 22 19.13 -15.76 -7.84
C ASP A 22 18.76 -14.61 -6.88
N ALA A 23 19.69 -13.67 -6.66
CA ALA A 23 19.46 -12.65 -5.66
C ALA A 23 18.48 -11.58 -6.10
N TYR A 24 17.36 -11.49 -5.40
CA TYR A 24 16.41 -10.39 -5.54
C TYR A 24 16.68 -9.34 -4.45
N GLU A 25 16.64 -8.08 -4.85
CA GLU A 25 16.62 -6.92 -3.96
C GLU A 25 15.33 -6.14 -4.26
N TYR A 26 14.41 -6.11 -3.29
CA TYR A 26 13.19 -5.34 -3.38
C TYR A 26 13.26 -4.16 -2.41
N GLU A 27 13.23 -2.96 -2.98
CA GLU A 27 13.08 -1.72 -2.21
C GLU A 27 11.64 -1.22 -2.28
N TYR A 28 11.04 -0.96 -1.13
CA TYR A 28 9.67 -0.46 -1.05
C TYR A 28 9.44 0.43 0.17
N ASP A 29 8.45 1.32 0.08
CA ASP A 29 7.90 2.05 1.20
C ASP A 29 6.68 1.31 1.75
N ILE A 30 6.60 1.20 3.08
CA ILE A 30 5.36 0.89 3.79
C ILE A 30 4.78 2.18 4.36
N TYR A 31 3.53 2.44 4.01
CA TYR A 31 2.73 3.55 4.49
C TYR A 31 1.75 3.05 5.55
N ARG A 32 1.67 3.79 6.66
CA ARG A 32 0.69 3.57 7.73
C ARG A 32 -0.14 4.83 7.88
N PHE A 33 -1.42 4.76 7.54
CA PHE A 33 -2.36 5.87 7.70
C PHE A 33 -3.19 5.62 8.96
N VAL A 34 -3.02 6.46 9.98
CA VAL A 34 -3.57 6.21 11.32
C VAL A 34 -4.68 7.21 11.64
N ASP A 35 -5.83 6.69 12.06
CA ASP A 35 -6.95 7.44 12.61
C ASP A 35 -7.53 6.75 13.86
N GLY A 36 -7.08 7.19 15.04
CA GLY A 36 -7.43 6.54 16.30
C GLY A 36 -6.97 5.07 16.32
N GLU A 37 -7.92 4.15 16.52
CA GLU A 37 -7.67 2.70 16.52
C GLU A 37 -7.64 2.06 15.13
N ARG A 38 -7.83 2.85 14.06
CA ARG A 38 -7.77 2.38 12.68
C ARG A 38 -6.40 2.67 12.08
N CYS A 39 -5.80 1.69 11.43
CA CYS A 39 -4.58 1.86 10.66
C CYS A 39 -4.72 1.18 9.29
N LEU A 40 -4.69 1.98 8.22
CA LEU A 40 -4.67 1.47 6.86
C LEU A 40 -3.22 1.33 6.38
N ILE A 41 -2.87 0.18 5.82
CA ILE A 41 -1.51 -0.15 5.38
C ILE A 41 -1.45 -0.16 3.86
N ALA A 42 -0.46 0.53 3.29
CA ALA A 42 -0.15 0.46 1.86
C ALA A 42 1.34 0.22 1.61
N ARG A 43 1.66 -0.31 0.43
CA ARG A 43 3.03 -0.52 -0.04
C ARG A 43 3.24 0.12 -1.41
N SER A 44 4.41 0.71 -1.63
CA SER A 44 4.82 1.23 -2.93
C SER A 44 6.26 0.81 -3.19
N TYR A 45 6.52 0.19 -4.33
CA TYR A 45 7.87 -0.20 -4.72
C TYR A 45 8.62 1.00 -5.33
N ILE A 46 9.94 0.99 -5.22
CA ILE A 46 10.78 2.08 -5.72
C ILE A 46 10.95 2.06 -7.24
N ASP A 47 10.95 0.87 -7.84
CA ASP A 47 11.02 0.66 -9.29
C ASP A 47 9.70 1.01 -10.00
N THR A 48 8.55 0.89 -9.32
CA THR A 48 7.24 1.35 -9.79
C THR A 48 6.70 2.52 -8.94
N PRO A 49 7.37 3.70 -8.95
CA PRO A 49 7.09 4.77 -8.01
C PRO A 49 5.72 5.44 -8.21
N SER A 50 5.03 5.18 -9.31
CA SER A 50 3.66 5.67 -9.57
C SER A 50 2.57 4.75 -9.00
N GLU A 51 2.94 3.58 -8.48
CA GLU A 51 2.04 2.55 -7.98
C GLU A 51 2.02 2.47 -6.46
N ALA A 52 0.85 2.23 -5.88
CA ALA A 52 0.73 1.84 -4.47
C ALA A 52 -0.43 0.87 -4.25
N HIS A 53 -0.22 -0.06 -3.34
CA HIS A 53 -1.13 -1.17 -3.06
C HIS A 53 -1.56 -1.14 -1.59
N PHE A 54 -2.85 -0.95 -1.33
CA PHE A 54 -3.42 -1.13 0.01
C PHE A 54 -3.46 -2.62 0.35
N LEU A 55 -2.87 -3.00 1.48
CA LEU A 55 -2.68 -4.40 1.86
C LEU A 55 -3.70 -4.88 2.89
N SER A 56 -3.98 -4.05 3.89
CA SER A 56 -4.83 -4.42 5.02
C SER A 56 -5.29 -3.20 5.78
N ILE A 57 -6.36 -3.36 6.54
CA ILE A 57 -6.77 -2.43 7.58
C ILE A 57 -6.70 -3.11 8.95
N GLU A 58 -6.04 -2.45 9.89
CA GLU A 58 -6.03 -2.82 11.30
C GLU A 58 -7.08 -2.00 12.05
N ILE A 59 -7.92 -2.67 12.84
CA ILE A 59 -8.93 -2.04 13.69
C ILE A 59 -8.80 -2.64 15.08
N ALA A 60 -8.54 -1.80 16.09
CA ALA A 60 -8.37 -2.22 17.48
C ALA A 60 -7.38 -3.39 17.63
N GLY A 61 -6.22 -3.29 16.96
CA GLY A 61 -5.15 -4.29 16.99
C GLY A 61 -5.37 -5.54 16.14
N LYS A 62 -6.47 -5.63 15.38
CA LYS A 62 -6.77 -6.78 14.51
C LYS A 62 -6.66 -6.39 13.04
N SER A 63 -5.71 -7.01 12.35
CA SER A 63 -5.53 -6.84 10.91
C SER A 63 -6.45 -7.75 10.09
N ARG A 64 -7.00 -7.22 9.01
CA ARG A 64 -7.77 -7.96 8.00
C ARG A 64 -7.63 -7.30 6.63
N LEU A 65 -8.01 -8.05 5.59
CA LEU A 65 -8.22 -7.45 4.27
C LEU A 65 -9.32 -6.39 4.33
N LEU A 66 -9.21 -5.42 3.43
CA LEU A 66 -10.26 -4.45 3.22
C LEU A 66 -11.52 -5.13 2.66
N LYS A 67 -12.65 -4.44 2.77
CA LYS A 67 -13.94 -4.81 2.19
C LYS A 67 -14.56 -3.55 1.59
N ASP A 68 -15.58 -3.72 0.74
CA ASP A 68 -16.26 -2.57 0.13
C ASP A 68 -16.85 -1.61 1.17
N ALA A 69 -17.24 -2.13 2.34
CA ALA A 69 -17.71 -1.34 3.49
C ALA A 69 -16.66 -0.42 4.12
N ASP A 70 -15.37 -0.63 3.83
CA ASP A 70 -14.27 0.24 4.31
C ASP A 70 -13.96 1.38 3.35
N LEU A 71 -14.41 1.32 2.09
CA LEU A 71 -14.18 2.36 1.09
C LEU A 71 -14.80 3.74 1.41
N PRO A 72 -15.88 3.86 2.21
CA PRO A 72 -16.32 5.17 2.70
C PRO A 72 -15.62 5.62 3.99
N ASP A 73 -14.72 4.82 4.58
CA ASP A 73 -14.05 5.17 5.84
C ASP A 73 -13.16 6.43 5.67
N PRO A 74 -13.18 7.38 6.61
CA PRO A 74 -12.33 8.57 6.55
C PRO A 74 -10.84 8.29 6.38
N VAL A 75 -10.31 7.21 6.98
CA VAL A 75 -8.89 6.84 6.83
C VAL A 75 -8.56 6.41 5.41
N TRP A 76 -9.50 5.75 4.73
CA TRP A 76 -9.37 5.35 3.33
C TRP A 76 -9.34 6.56 2.40
N LEU A 77 -10.28 7.49 2.57
CA LEU A 77 -10.34 8.71 1.77
C LEU A 77 -9.08 9.56 1.94
N PHE A 78 -8.61 9.71 3.18
CA PHE A 78 -7.37 10.41 3.49
C PHE A 78 -6.15 9.74 2.83
N ALA A 79 -6.02 8.42 2.95
CA ALA A 79 -4.88 7.68 2.42
C ALA A 79 -4.78 7.77 0.89
N ARG A 80 -5.92 7.63 0.19
CA ARG A 80 -5.99 7.82 -1.27
C ARG A 80 -5.53 9.21 -1.70
N ALA A 81 -6.04 10.24 -1.04
CA ALA A 81 -5.68 11.63 -1.34
C ALA A 81 -4.19 11.88 -1.08
N GLN A 82 -3.66 11.35 0.03
CA GLN A 82 -2.25 11.48 0.38
C GLN A 82 -1.34 10.81 -0.65
N LEU A 83 -1.61 9.56 -1.02
CA LEU A 83 -0.82 8.83 -2.01
C LEU A 83 -0.87 9.51 -3.38
N ARG A 84 -2.03 10.02 -3.80
CA ARG A 84 -2.14 10.80 -5.05
C ARG A 84 -1.33 12.08 -5.02
N ARG A 85 -1.34 12.80 -3.89
CA ARG A 85 -0.51 13.99 -3.68
C ARG A 85 0.99 13.67 -3.76
N GLU A 86 1.38 12.46 -3.39
CA GLU A 86 2.75 11.94 -3.53
C GLU A 86 3.05 11.37 -4.92
N GLY A 87 2.13 11.48 -5.88
CA GLY A 87 2.33 11.03 -7.27
C GLY A 87 1.99 9.56 -7.52
N LYS A 88 1.33 8.87 -6.57
CA LYS A 88 0.84 7.50 -6.76
C LYS A 88 -0.49 7.54 -7.53
N LEU A 89 -0.40 7.40 -8.85
CA LEU A 89 -1.54 7.48 -9.77
C LEU A 89 -2.28 6.15 -9.88
N GLN A 90 -1.54 5.04 -9.79
CA GLN A 90 -2.07 3.69 -9.91
C GLN A 90 -2.24 3.10 -8.51
N LEU A 91 -3.47 3.13 -8.02
CA LEU A 91 -3.81 2.62 -6.70
C LEU A 91 -4.62 1.32 -6.84
N CYS A 92 -4.18 0.28 -6.13
CA CYS A 92 -4.90 -0.99 -6.03
C CYS A 92 -5.11 -1.37 -4.56
N TRP A 93 -6.05 -2.25 -4.27
CA TRP A 93 -6.26 -2.77 -2.91
C TRP A 93 -6.43 -4.28 -2.91
N LEU A 94 -5.84 -4.94 -1.91
CA LEU A 94 -5.91 -6.38 -1.71
C LEU A 94 -7.29 -6.74 -1.14
N SER A 95 -8.22 -7.08 -2.03
CA SER A 95 -9.58 -7.48 -1.68
C SER A 95 -9.70 -8.98 -1.38
N GLY A 96 -8.74 -9.78 -1.87
CA GLY A 96 -8.79 -11.24 -1.82
C GLY A 96 -9.78 -11.86 -2.81
N ARG A 97 -10.34 -11.07 -3.73
CA ARG A 97 -11.21 -11.52 -4.83
C ARG A 97 -10.40 -11.70 -6.11
N ASP A 98 -10.79 -12.63 -6.97
CA ASP A 98 -10.14 -12.93 -8.26
C ASP A 98 -8.61 -13.06 -8.12
N ASN A 99 -7.83 -12.20 -8.79
CA ASN A 99 -6.36 -12.15 -8.72
C ASN A 99 -5.82 -11.51 -7.42
N GLY A 100 -6.68 -11.29 -6.44
CA GLY A 100 -6.39 -10.73 -5.13
C GLY A 100 -6.51 -9.21 -5.05
N TYR A 101 -6.17 -8.49 -6.11
CA TYR A 101 -6.17 -7.02 -6.13
C TYR A 101 -7.26 -6.43 -7.03
N GLU A 102 -7.83 -5.31 -6.58
CA GLU A 102 -8.76 -4.49 -7.36
C GLU A 102 -8.27 -3.05 -7.52
N PRO A 103 -8.54 -2.41 -8.68
CA PRO A 103 -8.17 -1.02 -8.89
C PRO A 103 -9.03 -0.09 -8.03
N VAL A 104 -8.41 0.96 -7.50
CA VAL A 104 -9.11 2.08 -6.87
C VAL A 104 -9.47 3.09 -7.96
N PRO A 105 -10.75 3.40 -8.16
CA PRO A 105 -11.17 4.36 -9.17
C PRO A 105 -10.45 5.70 -9.01
N ALA A 106 -10.01 6.28 -10.13
CA ALA A 106 -9.56 7.68 -10.16
C ALA A 106 -10.65 8.57 -9.55
N ASP A 107 -10.26 9.62 -8.83
CA ASP A 107 -11.26 10.65 -8.50
C ASP A 107 -11.74 11.22 -9.83
N SER A 108 -13.04 11.32 -10.00
CA SER A 108 -13.63 12.05 -11.12
C SER A 108 -13.36 13.54 -10.89
N THR A 109 -12.12 13.97 -11.08
CA THR A 109 -11.81 15.39 -11.22
C THR A 109 -12.33 15.80 -12.58
N SER A 110 -13.56 16.32 -12.62
CA SER A 110 -13.90 17.33 -13.62
C SER A 110 -12.83 18.41 -13.50
N LEU A 111 -12.04 18.58 -14.55
CA LEU A 111 -11.28 19.81 -14.72
C LEU A 111 -12.33 20.92 -14.93
N GLU A 112 -12.46 21.81 -13.95
CA GLU A 112 -12.94 23.18 -14.17
C GLU A 112 -11.75 24.15 -14.11
#